data_AF-A0A7V3FCW0-F1
#
_entry.id   AF-A0A7V3FCW0-F1
#
_cell.length_a   1.000
_cell.length_b   1.000
_cell.length_c   1.000
_cell.angle_alpha   90.00
_cell.angle_beta   90.00
_cell.angle_gamma   90.00
#
_symmetry.space_group_name_H-M   'P 1'
#
loop_
_entity.id
_entity.type
_entity.pdbx_description
1 polymer ?
#
loop_
_entity_poly.entity_id
_entity_poly.type
_entity_poly.pdbx_seq_one_letter_code
_entity_poly.pdbx_strand_id
1 'polypeptide(L)' 'MKDFYRTEQGRTLRIGESEDGMLSVEILRDGEWRSAPLGMIGLRLSPQTRRLSSREVRNLPA' A
#
# COMPACT_ATOMS: atom_id res chain seq x y z
N MET A 1 -2.25 5.70 10.95
CA MET A 1 -2.81 4.33 10.73
C MET A 1 -2.34 3.85 9.35
N LYS A 2 -2.13 2.55 9.14
CA LYS A 2 -1.69 2.03 7.83
C LYS A 2 -2.77 1.19 7.18
N ASP A 3 -3.04 1.49 5.91
CA ASP A 3 -3.95 0.72 5.06
C ASP A 3 -3.19 -0.10 4.04
N PHE A 4 -3.75 -1.27 3.71
CA PHE A 4 -3.10 -2.22 2.82
C PHE A 4 -4.03 -2.57 1.67
N TYR A 5 -3.48 -2.59 0.46
CA TYR A 5 -4.24 -2.84 -0.76
C TYR A 5 -3.55 -3.85 -1.66
N ARG A 6 -4.35 -4.59 -2.43
CA ARG A 6 -3.88 -5.43 -3.52
C ARG A 6 -4.41 -4.86 -4.83
N THR A 7 -3.49 -4.48 -5.71
CA THR A 7 -3.82 -4.05 -7.08
C THR A 7 -4.20 -5.26 -7.93
N GLU A 8 -4.92 -5.04 -9.03
CA GLU A 8 -5.18 -6.05 -10.08
C GLU A 8 -3.91 -6.77 -10.56
N GLN A 9 -2.79 -6.05 -10.65
CA GLN A 9 -1.48 -6.59 -11.06
C GLN A 9 -0.78 -7.40 -9.96
N GLY A 10 -1.45 -7.72 -8.85
CA GLY A 10 -0.92 -8.54 -7.75
C GLY A 10 0.01 -7.80 -6.77
N ARG A 11 0.33 -6.52 -7.01
CA ARG A 11 1.17 -5.71 -6.12
C ARG A 11 0.47 -5.40 -4.80
N THR A 12 1.22 -5.51 -3.70
CA THR A 12 0.74 -5.09 -2.37
C THR A 12 1.21 -3.68 -2.08
N LEU A 13 0.27 -2.80 -1.76
CA LEU A 13 0.53 -1.43 -1.35
C LEU A 13 0.31 -1.29 0.15
N ARG A 14 1.14 -0.49 0.80
CA ARG A 14 0.98 -0.02 2.17
C ARG A 14 0.90 1.50 2.12
N ILE A 15 -0.21 2.04 2.59
CA ILE A 15 -0.49 3.48 2.61
C ILE A 15 -0.48 3.93 4.06
N GLY A 16 0.37 4.90 4.38
CA GLY A 16 0.42 5.52 5.70
C GLY A 16 0.10 7.00 5.60
N GLU A 17 -0.63 7.51 6.57
CA GLU A 17 -0.84 8.94 6.77
C GLU A 17 -0.08 9.39 8.01
N SER A 18 0.73 10.44 7.88
CA SER A 18 1.43 11.10 8.99
C SER A 18 0.50 12.07 9.73
N GLU A 19 0.96 12.59 10.87
CA GLU A 19 0.16 13.48 11.71
C GLU A 19 -0.19 14.83 11.04
N ASP A 20 0.62 15.27 10.08
CA ASP A 20 0.39 16.46 9.25
C ASP A 20 -0.47 16.19 8.00
N GLY A 21 -0.99 14.95 7.85
CA GLY A 21 -1.85 14.55 6.74
C GLY A 21 -1.09 14.17 5.47
N MET A 22 0.25 14.05 5.51
CA MET A 22 1.02 13.60 4.36
C MET A 22 0.78 12.11 4.10
N LEU A 23 0.40 11.78 2.87
CA LEU A 23 0.25 10.39 2.43
C LEU A 23 1.60 9.84 1.95
N SER A 24 1.91 8.64 2.45
CA SER A 24 3.03 7.83 2.01
C SER A 24 2.51 6.54 1.38
N VAL A 25 3.14 6.12 0.28
CA VAL A 25 2.79 4.87 -0.40
C VAL A 25 4.05 4.04 -0.53
N GLU A 26 3.96 2.78 -0.10
CA GLU A 26 5.03 1.80 -0.19
C GLU A 26 4.52 0.56 -0.95
N ILE A 27 5.41 -0.11 -1.67
CA ILE A 27 5.14 -1.32 -2.43
C ILE A 27 5.96 -2.45 -1.83
N LEU A 28 5.32 -3.59 -1.58
CA LEU A 28 6.04 -4.79 -1.17
C LEU A 28 6.77 -5.40 -2.38
N ARG A 29 8.09 -5.48 -2.31
CA ARG A 29 8.96 -6.14 -3.30
C ARG A 29 10.05 -6.92 -2.59
N ASP A 30 10.25 -8.17 -2.99
CA ASP A 30 11.30 -9.03 -2.44
C ASP A 30 11.27 -9.16 -0.91
N GLY A 31 10.06 -9.15 -0.32
CA GLY A 31 9.86 -9.20 1.12
C GLY A 31 10.07 -7.87 1.87
N GLU A 32 10.41 -6.80 1.15
CA GLU A 32 10.69 -5.47 1.71
C GLU A 32 9.69 -4.43 1.25
N TRP A 33 9.37 -3.48 2.13
CA TRP A 33 8.59 -2.30 1.78
C TRP A 33 9.50 -1.24 1.18
N ARG A 34 9.20 -0.81 -0.04
CA ARG A 34 9.93 0.26 -0.73
C ARG A 34 9.01 1.41 -1.07
N SER A 35 9.46 2.63 -0.85
CA SER A 35 8.71 3.83 -1.24
C SER A 35 8.33 3.76 -2.71
N ALA A 36 7.06 4.01 -2.99
CA ALA A 36 6.58 4.08 -4.35
C ALA A 36 7.21 5.29 -5.07
N PRO A 37 7.39 5.24 -6.40
CA PRO A 37 7.82 6.40 -7.17
C PRO A 37 6.90 7.60 -6.93
N LEU A 38 7.43 8.82 -6.90
CA LEU A 38 6.66 10.04 -6.58
C LEU A 38 5.37 10.21 -7.43
N GLY A 39 5.37 9.74 -8.68
CA GLY A 39 4.17 9.75 -9.53
C GLY A 39 3.00 8.89 -9.01
N MET A 40 3.24 7.99 -8.05
CA MET A 40 2.23 7.17 -7.37
C MET A 40 1.59 7.87 -6.17
N ILE A 41 2.09 9.02 -5.70
CA ILE A 41 1.52 9.74 -4.55
C ILE A 41 0.13 10.33 -4.90
N GLY A 42 -0.17 10.53 -6.19
CA GLY A 42 -1.50 10.92 -6.70
C GLY A 42 -2.38 9.75 -7.16
N LEU A 43 -2.08 8.51 -6.76
CA LEU A 43 -2.75 7.31 -7.30
C LEU A 43 -4.25 7.30 -7.01
N ARG A 44 -5.02 7.36 -8.09
CA ARG A 44 -6.39 6.84 -8.08
C ARG A 44 -6.31 5.32 -8.10
N LEU A 45 -6.76 4.67 -7.03
CA LEU A 45 -6.85 3.21 -7.01
C LEU A 45 -7.77 2.76 -8.17
N SER A 46 -7.29 1.81 -8.98
CA SER A 46 -8.16 1.15 -9.97
C SER A 46 -9.37 0.57 -9.23
N PRO A 47 -10.58 0.55 -9.82
CA PRO A 47 -11.77 -0.06 -9.22
C PRO A 47 -11.57 -1.52 -8.77
N GLN A 48 -10.62 -2.22 -9.38
CA GLN A 48 -10.27 -3.61 -9.08
C GLN A 48 -9.24 -3.73 -7.93
N THR A 49 -8.70 -2.60 -7.46
CA THR A 49 -7.85 -2.56 -6.29
C THR A 49 -8.70 -2.75 -5.05
N ARG A 50 -8.38 -3.77 -4.25
CA ARG A 50 -9.12 -4.06 -3.02
C ARG A 50 -8.28 -3.81 -1.78
N ARG A 51 -8.94 -3.41 -0.71
CA ARG A 51 -8.33 -3.36 0.63
C ARG A 51 -8.11 -4.79 1.13
N LEU A 52 -7.00 -5.02 1.80
CA LEU A 52 -6.70 -6.31 2.44
C LEU A 52 -7.39 -6.41 3.79
N SER A 53 -7.90 -7.60 4.10
CA SER A 53 -8.45 -7.91 5.43
C SER A 53 -7.34 -8.01 6.48
N SER A 54 -7.69 -7.87 7.75
CA SER A 54 -6.74 -8.00 8.85
C SER A 54 -6.04 -9.37 8.88
N ARG A 55 -6.72 -10.43 8.41
CA ARG A 55 -6.12 -11.78 8.30
C ARG A 55 -5.02 -11.83 7.25
N GLU A 56 -5.23 -11.17 6.11
CA GLU A 56 -4.21 -11.10 5.05
C GLU A 56 -3.04 -10.22 5.45
N VAL A 57 -3.30 -9.10 6.14
CA VAL A 57 -2.25 -8.18 6.63
C VAL A 57 -1.31 -8.87 7.61
N ARG A 58 -1.82 -9.78 8.47
CA ARG A 58 -0.99 -10.54 9.42
C ARG A 58 0.10 -11.39 8.78
N ASN A 59 -0.04 -11.74 7.50
CA ASN A 59 0.94 -12.55 6.77
C ASN A 59 1.93 -11.68 5.97
N LEU A 60 1.83 -10.36 6.04
CA LEU A 60 2.76 -9.45 5.37
C LEU A 60 3.99 -9.17 6.24
N PRO A 61 5.14 -8.86 5.64
CA PRO A 61 6.30 -8.36 6.36
C PRO A 61 5.99 -7.08 7.15
N ALA A 62 6.69 -6.89 8.27
CA ALA A 62 6.54 -5.74 9.16
C ALA A 62 6.83 -4.40 8.47
#